data_AF-A0A1F8PCS6-F1
#
_entry.id   AF-A0A1F8PCS6-F1
#
_cell.length_a   1.000
_cell.length_b   1.000
_cell.length_c   1.000
_cell.angle_alpha   90.00
_cell.angle_beta   90.00
_cell.angle_gamma   90.00
#
_symmetry.space_group_name_H-M   'P 1'
#
loop_
_entity.id
_entity.type
_entity.pdbx_description
1 polymer ?
#
loop_
_entity_poly.entity_id
_entity_poly.type
_entity_poly.pdbx_seq_one_letter_code
_entity_poly.pdbx_strand_id
1 'polypeptide(L)'
;MLGRLRTFRIAAWLGWQIESNWTDPFLFAVYSIVKPVAGAAILVVMYGVITRGDFSSPLFSYIYLGNAFYIYVGAVMAGISWAVIDDREHYKTLKYIYISPVRVPFYLVGRGVARFLTGTISVMITVMAGLLFLNLQLDLGTVNWLMFISALVLGVVMLANLGLLLAGVTLLIAHHFFLIGEAVASALYLFSGAIFPLDVLPDWLRPVGFAIPLTYWLELLRRALVGNVAEAFPTLSNFSNTQLFGILVGLTVGFGLLSTLIFRWCDHQARERGLIDMVTNY
;
A
#
# COMPACT_ATOMS: atom_id res chain seq x y z
N MET A 1 -8.98 8.65 25.67
CA MET A 1 -8.11 7.79 24.83
C MET A 1 -8.64 6.37 24.67
N LEU A 2 -9.16 5.74 25.74
CA LEU A 2 -9.65 4.34 25.77
C LEU A 2 -10.65 3.97 24.66
N GLY A 3 -11.60 4.83 24.32
CA GLY A 3 -12.59 4.54 23.26
C GLY A 3 -12.01 4.43 21.84
N ARG A 4 -10.93 5.18 21.54
CA ARG A 4 -10.29 5.15 20.20
C ARG A 4 -9.55 3.85 19.96
N LEU A 5 -8.75 3.43 20.95
CA LEU A 5 -8.00 2.18 20.89
C LEU A 5 -8.94 0.97 20.86
N ARG A 6 -10.03 1.01 21.64
CA ARG A 6 -11.07 -0.01 21.60
C ARG A 6 -11.71 -0.13 20.21
N THR A 7 -12.08 1.01 19.61
CA THR A 7 -12.64 1.04 18.24
C THR A 7 -11.67 0.39 17.24
N PHE A 8 -10.41 0.81 17.26
CA PHE A 8 -9.37 0.28 16.37
C PHE A 8 -9.20 -1.24 16.53
N ARG A 9 -9.08 -1.75 17.76
CA ARG A 9 -8.90 -3.18 18.02
C ARG A 9 -10.09 -4.01 17.55
N ILE A 10 -11.31 -3.57 17.82
CA ILE A 10 -12.53 -4.26 17.40
C ILE A 10 -12.63 -4.26 15.88
N ALA A 11 -12.37 -3.13 15.23
CA ALA A 11 -12.40 -3.02 13.77
C ALA A 11 -11.33 -3.89 13.10
N ALA A 12 -10.13 -3.99 13.69
CA ALA A 12 -9.08 -4.89 13.22
C ALA A 12 -9.47 -6.37 13.32
N TRP A 13 -10.09 -6.76 14.44
CA TRP A 13 -10.61 -8.11 14.60
C TRP A 13 -11.74 -8.43 13.60
N LEU A 14 -12.71 -7.50 13.46
CA LEU A 14 -13.79 -7.63 12.49
C LEU A 14 -13.24 -7.76 11.06
N GLY A 15 -12.27 -6.91 10.70
CA GLY A 15 -11.60 -6.99 9.41
C GLY A 15 -10.96 -8.35 9.18
N TRP A 16 -10.29 -8.91 10.19
CA TRP A 16 -9.69 -10.24 10.09
C TRP A 16 -10.74 -11.33 9.85
N GLN A 17 -11.88 -11.26 10.54
CA GLN A 17 -12.98 -12.21 10.34
C GLN A 17 -13.56 -12.11 8.92
N ILE A 18 -13.73 -10.90 8.39
CA ILE A 18 -14.22 -10.70 7.02
C ILE A 18 -13.22 -11.24 5.99
N GLU A 19 -11.93 -10.93 6.15
CA GLU A 19 -10.89 -11.32 5.18
C GLU A 19 -10.52 -12.81 5.22
N SER A 20 -10.69 -13.49 6.36
CA SER A 20 -10.31 -14.91 6.51
C SER A 20 -11.47 -15.88 6.32
N ASN A 21 -12.73 -15.44 6.51
CA ASN A 21 -13.88 -16.34 6.59
C ASN A 21 -14.72 -16.40 5.30
N TRP A 22 -14.25 -15.86 4.17
CA TRP A 22 -14.97 -15.92 2.90
C TRP A 22 -14.87 -17.29 2.21
N THR A 23 -13.97 -18.18 2.66
CA THR A 23 -13.75 -19.52 2.10
C THR A 23 -13.20 -20.47 3.17
N ASP A 24 -13.04 -21.76 2.84
CA ASP A 24 -12.42 -22.70 3.77
C ASP A 24 -10.93 -22.37 4.00
N PRO A 25 -10.37 -22.71 5.17
CA PRO A 25 -8.99 -22.33 5.50
C PRO A 25 -7.93 -22.84 4.53
N PHE A 26 -8.19 -23.97 3.85
CA PHE A 26 -7.25 -24.53 2.88
C PHE A 26 -7.25 -23.73 1.58
N LEU A 27 -8.43 -23.44 1.01
CA LEU A 27 -8.54 -22.57 -0.17
C LEU A 27 -8.00 -21.17 0.13
N PHE A 28 -8.28 -20.61 1.30
CA PHE A 28 -7.72 -19.32 1.72
C PHE A 28 -6.18 -19.33 1.68
N ALA A 29 -5.56 -20.37 2.24
CA ALA A 29 -4.10 -20.53 2.22
C ALA A 29 -3.55 -20.69 0.80
N VAL A 30 -4.20 -21.52 -0.03
CA VAL A 30 -3.81 -21.73 -1.43
C VAL A 30 -3.87 -20.41 -2.20
N TYR A 31 -4.97 -19.66 -2.13
CA TYR A 31 -5.10 -18.37 -2.82
C TYR A 31 -4.09 -17.34 -2.33
N SER A 32 -3.82 -17.30 -1.02
CA SER A 32 -2.84 -16.39 -0.42
C SER A 32 -1.40 -16.67 -0.87
N ILE A 33 -1.09 -17.90 -1.30
CA ILE A 33 0.23 -18.28 -1.82
C ILE A 33 0.29 -18.16 -3.35
N VAL A 34 -0.72 -18.68 -4.04
CA VAL A 34 -0.73 -18.74 -5.51
C VAL A 34 -0.76 -17.34 -6.11
N LYS A 35 -1.55 -16.41 -5.57
CA LYS A 35 -1.69 -15.06 -6.16
C LYS A 35 -0.38 -14.27 -6.14
N PRO A 36 0.36 -14.15 -5.03
CA PRO A 36 1.66 -13.47 -5.02
C PRO A 36 2.72 -14.18 -5.86
N VAL A 37 2.78 -15.52 -5.82
CA VAL A 37 3.73 -16.30 -6.64
C VAL A 37 3.46 -16.12 -8.12
N ALA A 38 2.20 -16.14 -8.55
CA ALA A 38 1.82 -15.89 -9.93
C ALA A 38 2.20 -14.47 -10.37
N GLY A 39 1.94 -13.46 -9.54
CA GLY A 39 2.36 -12.08 -9.80
C GLY A 39 3.88 -11.94 -9.94
N ALA A 40 4.64 -12.59 -9.05
CA ALA A 40 6.10 -12.66 -9.12
C ALA A 40 6.58 -13.35 -10.41
N ALA A 41 5.96 -14.47 -10.78
CA ALA A 41 6.30 -15.21 -11.99
C ALA A 41 6.05 -14.38 -13.26
N ILE A 42 4.92 -13.65 -13.33
CA ILE A 42 4.63 -12.74 -14.45
C ILE A 42 5.74 -11.70 -14.59
N LEU A 43 6.13 -11.06 -13.47
CA LEU A 43 7.17 -10.05 -13.47
C LEU A 43 8.52 -10.60 -13.96
N VAL A 44 8.89 -11.79 -13.49
CA VAL A 44 10.14 -12.47 -13.87
C VAL A 44 10.14 -12.83 -15.34
N VAL A 45 9.05 -13.44 -15.84
CA VAL A 45 8.94 -13.82 -17.25
C VAL A 45 9.04 -12.57 -18.11
N MET A 46 8.31 -11.51 -17.76
CA MET A 46 8.39 -10.23 -18.45
C MET A 46 9.82 -9.68 -18.45
N TYR A 47 10.47 -9.62 -17.28
CA TYR A 47 11.84 -9.12 -17.15
C TYR A 47 12.82 -9.96 -17.97
N GLY A 48 12.78 -11.29 -17.84
CA GLY A 48 13.66 -12.21 -18.57
C GLY A 48 13.51 -12.13 -20.08
N VAL A 49 12.29 -11.91 -20.59
CA VAL A 49 12.05 -11.65 -22.02
C VAL A 49 12.68 -10.33 -22.45
N ILE A 50 12.55 -9.27 -21.64
CA ILE A 50 13.09 -7.93 -21.95
C ILE A 50 14.62 -7.93 -21.91
N THR A 51 15.23 -8.54 -20.89
CA THR A 51 16.69 -8.52 -20.67
C THR A 51 17.42 -9.71 -21.29
N ARG A 52 16.71 -10.55 -22.05
CA ARG A 52 17.24 -11.80 -22.64
C ARG A 52 17.90 -12.71 -21.59
N GLY A 53 17.31 -12.75 -20.39
CA GLY A 53 17.74 -13.61 -19.29
C GLY A 53 18.82 -13.02 -18.37
N ASP A 54 19.15 -11.73 -18.47
CA ASP A 54 20.10 -11.09 -17.54
C ASP A 54 19.45 -10.71 -16.19
N PHE A 55 19.38 -11.70 -15.30
CA PHE A 55 18.96 -11.54 -13.90
C PHE A 55 20.11 -11.10 -12.97
N SER A 56 21.33 -10.94 -13.49
CA SER A 56 22.48 -10.51 -12.69
C SER A 56 22.50 -9.00 -12.47
N SER A 57 21.79 -8.25 -13.31
CA SER A 57 21.72 -6.80 -13.24
C SER A 57 21.05 -6.30 -11.95
N PRO A 58 21.56 -5.21 -11.34
CA PRO A 58 20.91 -4.51 -10.23
C PRO A 58 19.46 -4.08 -10.53
N LEU A 59 19.12 -3.92 -11.80
CA LEU A 59 17.77 -3.61 -12.26
C LEU A 59 16.75 -4.70 -11.86
N PHE A 60 17.15 -5.97 -11.86
CA PHE A 60 16.26 -7.06 -11.43
C PHE A 60 15.85 -6.87 -9.97
N SER A 61 16.83 -6.73 -9.06
CA SER A 61 16.57 -6.50 -7.64
C SER A 61 15.77 -5.22 -7.40
N TYR A 62 16.02 -4.16 -8.19
CA TYR A 62 15.26 -2.91 -8.11
C TYR A 62 13.77 -3.10 -8.42
N ILE A 63 13.46 -3.72 -9.56
CA ILE A 63 12.10 -3.96 -10.03
C ILE A 63 11.39 -4.96 -9.13
N TYR A 64 12.08 -6.04 -8.76
CA TYR A 64 11.51 -7.14 -7.99
C TYR A 64 11.13 -6.70 -6.58
N LEU A 65 12.04 -6.05 -5.85
CA LEU A 65 11.75 -5.53 -4.51
C LEU A 65 10.72 -4.40 -4.56
N GLY A 66 10.84 -3.51 -5.54
CA GLY A 66 9.84 -2.45 -5.74
C GLY A 66 8.43 -3.02 -5.87
N ASN A 67 8.26 -4.05 -6.70
CA ASN A 67 7.01 -4.78 -6.86
C ASN A 67 6.54 -5.50 -5.60
N ALA A 68 7.44 -6.23 -4.93
CA ALA A 68 7.10 -6.98 -3.73
C ALA A 68 6.53 -6.05 -2.65
N PHE A 69 7.16 -4.91 -2.40
CA PHE A 69 6.67 -3.94 -1.41
C PHE A 69 5.49 -3.11 -1.92
N TYR A 70 5.31 -2.98 -3.24
CA TYR A 70 4.13 -2.34 -3.82
C TYR A 70 2.82 -3.06 -3.47
N ILE A 71 2.88 -4.36 -3.16
CA ILE A 71 1.72 -5.13 -2.67
C ILE A 71 1.07 -4.44 -1.46
N TYR A 72 1.85 -3.80 -0.57
CA TYR A 72 1.30 -3.05 0.55
C TYR A 72 0.45 -1.86 0.13
N VAL A 73 0.69 -1.25 -1.02
CA VAL A 73 -0.12 -0.14 -1.53
C VAL A 73 -1.54 -0.61 -1.81
N GLY A 74 -1.68 -1.69 -2.57
CA GLY A 74 -2.98 -2.32 -2.81
C GLY A 74 -3.61 -2.83 -1.52
N ALA A 75 -2.84 -3.47 -0.65
CA ALA A 75 -3.36 -4.04 0.58
C ALA A 75 -3.83 -2.96 1.58
N VAL A 76 -2.96 -2.03 1.97
CA VAL A 76 -3.23 -1.07 3.04
C VAL A 76 -4.03 0.12 2.54
N MET A 77 -3.53 0.82 1.51
CA MET A 77 -4.17 2.06 1.04
C MET A 77 -5.53 1.75 0.41
N ALA A 78 -5.56 0.87 -0.60
CA ALA A 78 -6.83 0.53 -1.26
C ALA A 78 -7.75 -0.26 -0.31
N GLY A 79 -7.21 -1.13 0.56
CA GLY A 79 -8.01 -1.88 1.54
C GLY A 79 -8.73 -1.02 2.58
N ILE A 80 -8.10 0.05 3.10
CA ILE A 80 -8.77 1.00 4.00
C ILE A 80 -9.89 1.73 3.29
N SER A 81 -9.67 2.15 2.04
CA SER A 81 -10.70 2.78 1.23
C SER A 81 -11.84 1.83 0.91
N TRP A 82 -11.52 0.57 0.61
CA TRP A 82 -12.48 -0.48 0.30
C TRP A 82 -13.40 -0.78 1.47
N ALA A 83 -12.94 -0.65 2.71
CA ALA A 83 -13.81 -0.85 3.87
C ALA A 83 -15.07 0.05 3.86
N VAL A 84 -14.98 1.27 3.31
CA VAL A 84 -16.15 2.15 3.13
C VAL A 84 -17.17 1.53 2.19
N ILE A 85 -16.69 1.02 1.05
CA ILE A 85 -17.50 0.38 0.03
C ILE A 85 -18.15 -0.89 0.57
N ASP A 86 -17.35 -1.73 1.20
CA ASP A 86 -17.76 -3.01 1.74
C ASP A 86 -18.86 -2.84 2.80
N ASP A 87 -18.69 -1.89 3.72
CA ASP A 87 -19.69 -1.58 4.73
C ASP A 87 -20.92 -0.86 4.17
N ARG A 88 -20.79 -0.06 3.09
CA ARG A 88 -21.92 0.66 2.48
C ARG A 88 -22.76 -0.23 1.57
N GLU A 89 -22.12 -0.89 0.61
CA GLU A 89 -22.77 -1.57 -0.51
C GLU A 89 -23.04 -3.04 -0.19
N HIS A 90 -22.01 -3.76 0.29
CA HIS A 90 -22.09 -5.20 0.49
C HIS A 90 -22.84 -5.54 1.79
N TYR A 91 -22.40 -5.00 2.92
CA TYR A 91 -23.00 -5.29 4.23
C TYR A 91 -24.14 -4.33 4.60
N LYS A 92 -24.23 -3.15 3.98
CA LYS A 92 -25.24 -2.12 4.29
C LYS A 92 -25.24 -1.69 5.76
N THR A 93 -24.08 -1.78 6.39
CA THR A 93 -23.84 -1.51 7.82
C THR A 93 -23.26 -0.13 8.08
N LEU A 94 -22.80 0.60 7.06
CA LEU A 94 -22.13 1.89 7.24
C LEU A 94 -23.00 2.88 8.04
N LYS A 95 -24.30 2.98 7.75
CA LYS A 95 -25.24 3.80 8.54
C LYS A 95 -25.29 3.44 10.03
N TYR A 96 -25.18 2.15 10.37
CA TYR A 96 -25.16 1.69 11.77
C TYR A 96 -23.83 2.04 12.47
N ILE A 97 -22.72 2.01 11.73
CA ILE A 97 -21.41 2.44 12.24
C ILE A 97 -21.48 3.93 12.61
N TYR A 98 -22.13 4.75 11.78
CA TYR A 98 -22.25 6.19 12.00
C TYR A 98 -23.12 6.61 13.19
N ILE A 99 -24.13 5.81 13.56
CA ILE A 99 -24.95 6.06 14.77
C ILE A 99 -24.30 5.49 16.05
N SER A 100 -23.32 4.60 15.91
CA SER A 100 -22.64 3.99 17.05
C SER A 100 -21.59 4.94 17.65
N PRO A 101 -21.19 4.78 18.92
CA PRO A 101 -20.20 5.64 19.59
C PRO A 101 -18.76 5.35 19.14
N VAL A 102 -18.53 5.12 17.85
CA VAL A 102 -17.23 4.84 17.23
C VAL A 102 -16.72 6.04 16.45
N ARG A 103 -15.39 6.12 16.30
CA ARG A 103 -14.77 7.12 15.43
C ARG A 103 -14.40 6.50 14.11
N VAL A 104 -15.11 6.88 13.05
CA VAL A 104 -14.98 6.30 11.70
C VAL A 104 -13.53 6.23 11.20
N PRO A 105 -12.66 7.26 11.34
CA PRO A 105 -11.26 7.14 10.91
C PRO A 105 -10.48 5.99 11.59
N PHE A 106 -10.67 5.82 12.90
CA PHE A 106 -10.00 4.75 13.66
C PHE A 106 -10.58 3.38 13.33
N TYR A 107 -11.87 3.33 13.01
CA TYR A 107 -12.53 2.12 12.54
C TYR A 107 -11.96 1.68 11.17
N LEU A 108 -11.90 2.60 10.20
CA LEU A 108 -11.39 2.30 8.85
C LEU A 108 -9.91 1.91 8.85
N VAL A 109 -9.08 2.63 9.60
CA VAL A 109 -7.65 2.26 9.76
C VAL A 109 -7.52 0.90 10.47
N GLY A 110 -8.42 0.60 11.43
CA GLY A 110 -8.51 -0.72 12.06
C GLY A 110 -8.84 -1.83 11.06
N ARG A 111 -9.85 -1.63 10.20
CA ARG A 111 -10.18 -2.55 9.10
C ARG A 111 -8.99 -2.83 8.19
N GLY A 112 -8.15 -1.82 7.95
CA GLY A 112 -6.91 -1.93 7.18
C GLY A 112 -5.86 -2.88 7.77
N VAL A 113 -5.91 -3.20 9.07
CA VAL A 113 -4.92 -4.10 9.72
C VAL A 113 -4.98 -5.51 9.15
N ALA A 114 -6.18 -6.04 8.89
CA ALA A 114 -6.33 -7.37 8.29
C ALA A 114 -5.72 -7.45 6.89
N ARG A 115 -5.92 -6.38 6.11
CA ARG A 115 -5.30 -6.22 4.79
C ARG A 115 -3.79 -6.06 4.88
N PHE A 116 -3.28 -5.31 5.87
CA PHE A 116 -1.84 -5.24 6.13
C PHE A 116 -1.27 -6.64 6.42
N LEU A 117 -1.88 -7.43 7.31
CA LEU A 117 -1.40 -8.77 7.65
C LEU A 117 -1.36 -9.72 6.44
N THR A 118 -2.44 -9.76 5.66
CA THR A 118 -2.50 -10.59 4.43
C THR A 118 -1.53 -10.07 3.35
N GLY A 119 -1.35 -8.76 3.25
CA GLY A 119 -0.33 -8.11 2.43
C GLY A 119 1.09 -8.49 2.85
N THR A 120 1.39 -8.49 4.16
CA THR A 120 2.69 -8.92 4.70
C THR A 120 3.00 -10.36 4.32
N ILE A 121 2.02 -11.27 4.46
CA ILE A 121 2.17 -12.66 4.02
C ILE A 121 2.51 -12.71 2.52
N SER A 122 1.78 -11.95 1.70
CA SER A 122 1.99 -11.88 0.26
C SER A 122 3.38 -11.34 -0.12
N VAL A 123 3.84 -10.29 0.56
CA VAL A 123 5.19 -9.71 0.38
C VAL A 123 6.26 -10.71 0.77
N MET A 124 6.11 -11.38 1.92
CA MET A 124 7.05 -12.41 2.37
C MET A 124 7.14 -13.55 1.38
N ILE A 125 6.01 -14.06 0.88
CA ILE A 125 5.97 -15.11 -0.14
C ILE A 125 6.66 -14.64 -1.42
N THR A 126 6.40 -13.41 -1.85
CA THR A 126 7.03 -12.82 -3.05
C THR A 126 8.55 -12.74 -2.88
N VAL A 127 9.04 -12.20 -1.76
CA VAL A 127 10.48 -12.08 -1.50
C VAL A 127 11.13 -13.47 -1.41
N MET A 128 10.50 -14.44 -0.71
CA MET A 128 10.99 -15.81 -0.62
C MET A 128 11.03 -16.50 -1.98
N ALA A 129 10.01 -16.31 -2.83
CA ALA A 129 10.04 -16.84 -4.19
C ALA A 129 11.21 -16.25 -5.01
N GLY A 130 11.49 -14.96 -4.80
CA GLY A 130 12.65 -14.26 -5.35
C GLY A 130 13.97 -14.91 -4.99
N LEU A 131 14.15 -15.16 -3.69
CA LEU A 131 15.35 -15.79 -3.14
C LEU A 131 15.53 -17.23 -3.62
N LEU A 132 14.46 -18.02 -3.62
CA LEU A 132 14.55 -19.47 -3.86
C LEU A 132 14.60 -19.85 -5.34
N PHE A 133 13.82 -19.16 -6.18
CA PHE A 133 13.61 -19.59 -7.58
C PHE A 133 14.22 -18.64 -8.60
N LEU A 134 14.53 -17.41 -8.21
CA LEU A 134 14.80 -16.30 -9.14
C LEU A 134 16.17 -15.67 -8.95
N ASN A 135 17.00 -16.29 -8.12
CA ASN A 135 18.38 -15.88 -7.83
C ASN A 135 18.49 -14.40 -7.42
N LEU A 136 17.50 -13.90 -6.68
CA LEU A 136 17.54 -12.56 -6.09
C LEU A 136 18.75 -12.45 -5.18
N GLN A 137 19.69 -11.58 -5.54
CA GLN A 137 20.89 -11.31 -4.76
C GLN A 137 20.54 -10.47 -3.52
N LEU A 138 20.06 -11.14 -2.47
CA LEU A 138 19.75 -10.54 -1.19
C LEU A 138 20.44 -11.36 -0.10
N ASP A 139 21.51 -10.80 0.42
CA ASP A 139 22.24 -11.36 1.55
C ASP A 139 21.66 -10.81 2.86
N LEU A 140 20.91 -11.67 3.57
CA LEU A 140 20.27 -11.36 4.85
C LEU A 140 21.26 -10.89 5.93
N GLY A 141 22.55 -11.21 5.81
CA GLY A 141 23.60 -10.76 6.73
C GLY A 141 24.02 -9.30 6.52
N THR A 142 23.80 -8.74 5.33
CA THR A 142 24.14 -7.34 4.99
C THR A 142 22.96 -6.39 5.13
N VAL A 143 21.76 -6.92 5.36
CA VAL A 143 20.53 -6.14 5.52
C VAL A 143 20.63 -5.24 6.74
N ASN A 144 20.38 -3.94 6.54
CA ASN A 144 20.21 -3.01 7.65
C ASN A 144 18.78 -3.12 8.21
N TRP A 145 18.60 -4.08 9.12
CA TRP A 145 17.29 -4.38 9.72
C TRP A 145 16.64 -3.19 10.43
N LEU A 146 17.44 -2.35 11.10
CA LEU A 146 16.92 -1.16 11.79
C LEU A 146 16.35 -0.16 10.78
N MET A 147 17.07 0.10 9.70
CA MET A 147 16.61 0.95 8.59
C MET A 147 15.38 0.35 7.92
N PHE A 148 15.38 -0.95 7.65
CA PHE A 148 14.27 -1.65 7.02
C PHE A 148 12.99 -1.55 7.85
N ILE A 149 13.06 -1.91 9.15
CA ILE A 149 11.89 -1.92 10.04
C ILE A 149 11.35 -0.50 10.24
N SER A 150 12.23 0.49 10.45
CA SER A 150 11.81 1.88 10.63
C SER A 150 11.17 2.46 9.37
N ALA A 151 11.74 2.21 8.19
CA ALA A 151 11.16 2.60 6.91
C ALA A 151 9.82 1.89 6.64
N LEU A 152 9.72 0.60 6.96
CA LEU A 152 8.50 -0.19 6.81
C LEU A 152 7.37 0.37 7.68
N VAL A 153 7.63 0.60 8.98
CA VAL A 153 6.63 1.17 9.90
C VAL A 153 6.17 2.55 9.42
N LEU A 154 7.11 3.42 9.04
CA LEU A 154 6.78 4.75 8.55
C LEU A 154 5.96 4.69 7.26
N GLY A 155 6.33 3.82 6.33
CA GLY A 155 5.58 3.59 5.10
C GLY A 155 4.18 3.05 5.32
N VAL A 156 3.98 2.13 6.27
CA VAL A 156 2.64 1.62 6.62
C VAL A 156 1.76 2.74 7.19
N VAL A 157 2.31 3.60 8.04
CA VAL A 157 1.60 4.80 8.55
C VAL A 157 1.25 5.75 7.40
N MET A 158 2.19 5.99 6.49
CA MET A 158 1.95 6.79 5.28
C MET A 158 0.86 6.19 4.40
N LEU A 159 0.86 4.88 4.17
CA LEU A 159 -0.16 4.17 3.39
C LEU A 159 -1.52 4.23 4.06
N ALA A 160 -1.57 4.13 5.40
CA ALA A 160 -2.79 4.30 6.16
C ALA A 160 -3.37 5.71 6.00
N ASN A 161 -2.52 6.75 5.98
CA ASN A 161 -2.94 8.12 5.73
C ASN A 161 -3.49 8.30 4.31
N LEU A 162 -2.82 7.74 3.29
CA LEU A 162 -3.32 7.75 1.92
C LEU A 162 -4.64 6.98 1.79
N GLY A 163 -4.77 5.83 2.46
CA GLY A 163 -5.97 5.03 2.48
C GLY A 163 -7.14 5.77 3.12
N LEU A 164 -6.89 6.52 4.20
CA LEU A 164 -7.91 7.36 4.84
C LEU A 164 -8.33 8.53 3.93
N LEU A 165 -7.38 9.17 3.23
CA LEU A 165 -7.69 10.20 2.24
C LEU A 165 -8.62 9.65 1.16
N LEU A 166 -8.26 8.49 0.60
CA LEU A 166 -9.02 7.82 -0.43
C LEU A 166 -10.39 7.35 0.06
N ALA A 167 -10.48 6.86 1.30
CA ALA A 167 -11.74 6.51 1.95
C ALA A 167 -12.69 7.71 2.04
N GLY A 168 -12.17 8.90 2.35
CA GLY A 168 -12.93 10.15 2.33
C GLY A 168 -13.51 10.44 0.95
N VAL A 169 -12.69 10.39 -0.09
CA VAL A 169 -13.15 10.57 -1.48
C VAL A 169 -14.22 9.54 -1.85
N THR A 170 -14.03 8.29 -1.45
CA THR A 170 -14.96 7.18 -1.71
C THR A 170 -16.33 7.38 -1.06
N LEU A 171 -16.41 8.05 0.09
CA LEU A 171 -17.71 8.42 0.71
C LEU A 171 -18.57 9.30 -0.19
N LEU A 172 -17.96 10.12 -1.06
CA LEU A 172 -18.67 11.01 -1.98
C LEU A 172 -19.08 10.33 -3.28
N ILE A 173 -18.50 9.17 -3.59
CA ILE A 173 -18.68 8.51 -4.88
C ILE A 173 -19.63 7.34 -4.69
N ALA A 174 -20.80 7.49 -5.31
CA ALA A 174 -21.85 6.49 -5.24
C ALA A 174 -21.72 5.44 -6.35
N HIS A 175 -21.38 5.83 -7.58
CA HIS A 175 -21.31 4.94 -8.73
C HIS A 175 -19.86 4.67 -9.14
N HIS A 176 -19.58 3.47 -9.68
CA HIS A 176 -18.25 3.05 -10.16
C HIS A 176 -17.12 3.12 -9.10
N PHE A 177 -17.48 2.94 -7.83
CA PHE A 177 -16.55 3.02 -6.69
C PHE A 177 -15.44 1.96 -6.73
N PHE A 178 -15.69 0.81 -7.37
CA PHE A 178 -14.79 -0.33 -7.45
C PHE A 178 -13.41 0.02 -8.01
N LEU A 179 -13.36 0.94 -8.98
CA LEU A 179 -12.15 1.22 -9.76
C LEU A 179 -11.24 2.26 -9.10
N ILE A 180 -11.70 3.01 -8.10
CA ILE A 180 -10.98 4.21 -7.65
C ILE A 180 -9.72 3.86 -6.88
N GLY A 181 -9.81 2.90 -5.96
CA GLY A 181 -8.63 2.46 -5.22
C GLY A 181 -7.58 1.84 -6.12
N GLU A 182 -8.02 1.04 -7.09
CA GLU A 182 -7.13 0.45 -8.10
C GLU A 182 -6.53 1.52 -9.02
N ALA A 183 -7.33 2.47 -9.52
CA ALA A 183 -6.84 3.54 -10.38
C ALA A 183 -5.78 4.42 -9.68
N VAL A 184 -6.01 4.79 -8.42
CA VAL A 184 -5.04 5.55 -7.63
C VAL A 184 -3.79 4.71 -7.37
N ALA A 185 -3.94 3.43 -7.04
CA ALA A 185 -2.79 2.53 -6.92
C ALA A 185 -2.06 2.38 -8.26
N SER A 186 -2.70 2.25 -9.41
CA SER A 186 -2.03 2.16 -10.71
C SER A 186 -1.29 3.45 -11.07
N ALA A 187 -1.88 4.61 -10.75
CA ALA A 187 -1.21 5.90 -10.95
C ALA A 187 0.04 6.02 -10.08
N LEU A 188 -0.07 5.69 -8.78
CA LEU A 188 1.09 5.70 -7.88
C LEU A 188 2.18 4.73 -8.35
N TYR A 189 1.81 3.56 -8.89
CA TYR A 189 2.75 2.55 -9.36
C TYR A 189 3.63 3.07 -10.50
N LEU A 190 3.04 3.86 -11.39
CA LEU A 190 3.74 4.50 -12.50
C LEU A 190 4.68 5.61 -12.03
N PHE A 191 4.26 6.43 -11.06
CA PHE A 191 4.98 7.65 -10.67
C PHE A 191 5.91 7.48 -9.46
N SER A 192 5.79 6.40 -8.68
CA SER A 192 6.57 6.21 -7.44
C SER A 192 7.91 5.52 -7.63
N GLY A 193 8.29 5.25 -8.87
CA GLY A 193 9.46 4.45 -9.18
C GLY A 193 9.41 3.00 -8.66
N ALA A 194 8.23 2.39 -8.60
CA ALA A 194 8.07 1.01 -8.14
C ALA A 194 8.63 0.00 -9.16
N ILE A 195 8.32 0.18 -10.44
CA ILE A 195 8.94 -0.59 -11.53
C ILE A 195 10.13 0.17 -12.08
N PHE A 196 9.91 1.36 -12.62
CA PHE A 196 10.92 2.08 -13.41
C PHE A 196 11.58 3.18 -12.59
N PRO A 197 12.88 3.42 -12.74
CA PRO A 197 13.53 4.59 -12.17
C PRO A 197 12.85 5.89 -12.63
N LEU A 198 12.84 6.88 -11.75
CA LEU A 198 12.29 8.21 -12.03
C LEU A 198 12.98 8.95 -13.19
N ASP A 199 14.23 8.59 -13.49
CA ASP A 199 14.98 9.14 -14.62
C ASP A 199 14.36 8.78 -15.97
N VAL A 200 13.56 7.70 -16.04
CA VAL A 200 12.83 7.29 -17.25
C VAL A 200 11.63 8.21 -17.53
N LEU A 201 11.11 8.91 -16.51
CA LEU A 201 10.01 9.84 -16.71
C LEU A 201 10.50 11.11 -17.45
N PRO A 202 9.66 11.70 -18.33
CA PRO A 202 9.95 12.98 -18.95
C PRO A 202 10.25 14.06 -17.92
N ASP A 203 11.10 15.03 -18.25
CA ASP A 203 11.55 16.07 -17.31
C ASP A 203 10.40 16.88 -16.69
N TRP A 204 9.29 17.06 -17.41
CA TRP A 204 8.10 17.75 -16.92
C TRP A 204 7.26 16.91 -15.95
N LEU A 205 7.40 15.57 -15.98
CA LEU A 205 6.61 14.64 -15.17
C LEU A 205 7.39 14.13 -13.95
N ARG A 206 8.72 14.17 -14.00
CA ARG A 206 9.61 13.79 -12.90
C ARG A 206 9.31 14.53 -11.57
N PRO A 207 8.96 15.84 -11.54
CA PRO A 207 8.56 16.54 -10.32
C PRO A 207 7.38 15.90 -9.59
N VAL A 208 6.43 15.29 -10.33
CA VAL A 208 5.28 14.59 -9.73
C VAL A 208 5.76 13.39 -8.91
N GLY A 209 6.73 12.63 -9.44
CA GLY A 209 7.31 11.50 -8.72
C GLY A 209 8.04 11.91 -7.44
N PHE A 210 8.68 13.09 -7.41
CA PHE A 210 9.30 13.62 -6.20
C PHE A 210 8.29 14.12 -5.15
N ALA A 211 7.06 14.43 -5.53
CA ALA A 211 6.00 14.79 -4.57
C ALA A 211 5.38 13.56 -3.88
N ILE A 212 5.58 12.37 -4.45
CA ILE A 212 4.96 11.13 -3.95
C ILE A 212 5.83 10.54 -2.84
N PRO A 213 5.29 10.34 -1.61
CA PRO A 213 6.07 9.79 -0.50
C PRO A 213 6.52 8.34 -0.75
N LEU A 214 5.76 7.60 -1.55
CA LEU A 214 6.03 6.22 -1.91
C LEU A 214 7.38 6.04 -2.63
N THR A 215 7.81 7.07 -3.38
CA THR A 215 9.14 7.13 -4.02
C THR A 215 10.26 6.94 -3.00
N TYR A 216 10.25 7.75 -1.95
CA TYR A 216 11.30 7.74 -0.92
C TYR A 216 11.20 6.48 -0.06
N TRP A 217 9.99 5.99 0.17
CA TRP A 217 9.77 4.75 0.93
C TRP A 217 10.35 3.53 0.22
N LEU A 218 10.05 3.33 -1.07
CA LEU A 218 10.58 2.20 -1.84
C LEU A 218 12.11 2.28 -1.98
N GLU A 219 12.65 3.49 -2.14
CA GLU A 219 14.10 3.70 -2.16
C GLU A 219 14.76 3.30 -0.82
N LEU A 220 14.21 3.73 0.31
CA LEU A 220 14.71 3.36 1.64
C LEU A 220 14.68 1.83 1.86
N LEU A 221 13.61 1.16 1.42
CA LEU A 221 13.51 -0.30 1.53
C LEU A 221 14.58 -1.01 0.69
N ARG A 222 14.82 -0.55 -0.55
CA ARG A 222 15.88 -1.12 -1.41
C ARG A 222 17.27 -0.91 -0.80
N ARG A 223 17.56 0.31 -0.32
CA ARG A 223 18.83 0.62 0.36
C ARG A 223 19.06 -0.23 1.60
N ALA A 224 18.00 -0.47 2.37
CA ALA A 224 18.09 -1.31 3.55
C ALA A 224 18.36 -2.79 3.23
N LEU A 225 17.83 -3.29 2.10
CA LEU A 225 17.90 -4.71 1.74
C LEU A 225 19.11 -5.10 0.89
N VAL A 226 19.52 -4.24 -0.06
CA VAL A 226 20.54 -4.62 -1.07
C VAL A 226 21.66 -3.58 -1.18
N GLY A 227 21.54 -2.40 -0.56
CA GLY A 227 22.59 -1.37 -0.48
C GLY A 227 22.99 -0.75 -1.83
N ASN A 228 23.68 -1.53 -2.67
CA ASN A 228 24.30 -1.15 -3.94
C ASN A 228 23.29 -0.84 -5.06
N VAL A 229 22.05 -1.34 -4.96
CA VAL A 229 21.00 -1.11 -5.98
C VAL A 229 20.65 0.38 -6.11
N ALA A 230 20.81 1.17 -5.04
CA ALA A 230 20.59 2.62 -5.08
C ALA A 230 21.68 3.38 -5.84
N GLU A 231 22.88 2.81 -5.99
CA GLU A 231 23.96 3.44 -6.75
C GLU A 231 23.77 3.27 -8.27
N ALA A 232 23.01 2.25 -8.68
CA ALA A 232 22.72 1.98 -10.09
C ALA A 232 21.74 3.02 -10.72
N PHE A 233 21.02 3.81 -9.90
CA PHE A 233 20.03 4.77 -10.38
C PHE A 233 20.28 6.16 -9.77
N PRO A 234 20.74 7.14 -10.56
CA PRO A 234 21.25 8.40 -10.05
C PRO A 234 20.19 9.35 -9.47
N THR A 235 18.89 9.12 -9.72
CA THR A 235 17.82 10.05 -9.30
C THR A 235 17.90 10.45 -7.83
N LEU A 236 18.11 9.47 -6.94
CA LEU A 236 18.09 9.68 -5.49
C LEU A 236 19.45 9.39 -4.83
N SER A 237 20.46 8.98 -5.60
CA SER A 237 21.78 8.61 -5.08
C SER A 237 22.46 9.75 -4.31
N ASN A 238 22.20 11.00 -4.71
CA ASN A 238 22.72 12.20 -4.06
C ASN A 238 22.14 12.46 -2.66
N PHE A 239 21.00 11.84 -2.31
CA PHE A 239 20.39 12.00 -1.00
C PHE A 239 20.94 10.98 -0.02
N SER A 240 21.32 11.43 1.18
CA SER A 240 21.66 10.51 2.28
C SER A 240 20.42 9.79 2.80
N ASN A 241 20.61 8.64 3.43
CA ASN A 241 19.51 7.87 4.03
C ASN A 241 18.73 8.72 5.06
N THR A 242 19.43 9.55 5.83
CA THR A 242 18.81 10.47 6.80
C THR A 242 17.96 11.54 6.12
N GLN A 243 18.40 12.08 4.98
CA GLN A 243 17.59 13.03 4.20
C GLN A 243 16.34 12.36 3.64
N LEU A 244 16.46 11.15 3.10
CA LEU A 244 15.32 10.37 2.60
C LEU A 244 14.30 10.09 3.72
N PHE A 245 14.75 9.71 4.91
CA PHE A 245 13.88 9.58 6.07
C PHE A 245 13.21 10.90 6.44
N GLY A 246 13.98 12.01 6.47
CA GLY A 246 13.44 13.34 6.76
C GLY A 246 12.33 13.74 5.78
N ILE A 247 12.55 13.51 4.47
CA ILE A 247 11.56 13.76 3.42
C ILE A 247 10.34 12.85 3.62
N LEU A 248 10.54 11.55 3.85
CA LEU A 248 9.44 10.61 4.05
C LEU A 248 8.62 10.97 5.29
N VAL A 249 9.25 11.35 6.40
CA VAL A 249 8.55 11.82 7.61
C VAL A 249 7.76 13.10 7.30
N GLY A 250 8.40 14.09 6.65
CA GLY A 250 7.77 15.35 6.28
C GLY A 250 6.52 15.13 5.41
N LEU A 251 6.63 14.30 4.37
CA LEU A 251 5.51 13.96 3.51
C LEU A 251 4.47 13.11 4.25
N THR A 252 4.87 12.17 5.12
CA THR A 252 3.93 11.36 5.92
C THR A 252 3.07 12.25 6.83
N VAL A 253 3.68 13.26 7.46
CA VAL A 253 2.98 14.26 8.27
C VAL A 253 2.10 15.13 7.39
N GLY A 254 2.61 15.63 6.26
CA GLY A 254 1.85 16.46 5.32
C GLY A 254 0.61 15.75 4.78
N PHE A 255 0.77 14.52 4.28
CA PHE A 255 -0.34 13.67 3.82
C PHE A 255 -1.25 13.23 4.96
N GLY A 256 -0.73 13.07 6.19
CA GLY A 256 -1.56 12.82 7.38
C GLY A 256 -2.46 14.00 7.74
N LEU A 257 -1.94 15.22 7.68
CA LEU A 257 -2.76 16.43 7.87
C LEU A 257 -3.79 16.55 6.74
N LEU A 258 -3.35 16.41 5.49
CA LEU A 258 -4.22 16.46 4.32
C LEU A 258 -5.33 15.40 4.38
N SER A 259 -5.00 14.16 4.74
CA SER A 259 -5.98 13.08 4.84
C SER A 259 -7.03 13.37 5.90
N THR A 260 -6.64 13.92 7.06
CA THR A 260 -7.61 14.28 8.10
C THR A 260 -8.52 15.44 7.69
N LEU A 261 -7.99 16.44 6.96
CA LEU A 261 -8.78 17.57 6.47
C LEU A 261 -9.77 17.12 5.39
N ILE A 262 -9.28 16.42 4.36
CA ILE A 262 -10.10 15.91 3.26
C ILE A 262 -11.14 14.93 3.78
N PHE A 263 -10.75 13.97 4.64
CA PHE A 263 -11.69 13.01 5.19
C PHE A 263 -12.81 13.71 5.96
N ARG A 264 -12.51 14.70 6.80
CA ARG A 264 -13.55 15.45 7.54
C ARG A 264 -14.47 16.24 6.62
N TRP A 265 -13.91 16.85 5.58
CA TRP A 265 -14.71 17.59 4.59
C TRP A 265 -15.63 16.66 3.80
N CYS A 266 -15.09 15.55 3.29
CA CYS A 266 -15.86 14.54 2.58
C CYS A 266 -16.92 13.89 3.48
N ASP A 267 -16.58 13.56 4.73
CA ASP A 267 -17.50 12.97 5.69
C ASP A 267 -18.69 13.91 5.97
N HIS A 268 -18.42 15.20 6.15
CA HIS A 268 -19.47 16.19 6.33
C HIS A 268 -20.38 16.30 5.10
N GLN A 269 -19.79 16.41 3.91
CA GLN A 269 -20.54 16.48 2.65
C GLN A 269 -21.34 15.20 2.37
N ALA A 270 -20.80 14.03 2.67
CA ALA A 270 -21.48 12.75 2.50
C ALA A 270 -22.71 12.64 3.41
N ARG A 271 -22.63 13.16 4.64
CA ARG A 271 -23.78 13.22 5.55
C ARG A 271 -24.84 14.21 5.09
N GLU A 272 -24.45 15.43 4.70
CA GLU A 272 -25.39 16.45 4.24
C GLU A 272 -26.16 16.01 2.99
N ARG A 273 -25.51 15.26 2.10
CA ARG A 273 -26.09 14.78 0.84
C ARG A 273 -26.78 13.41 0.96
N GLY A 274 -26.81 12.79 2.14
CA GLY A 274 -27.39 11.45 2.32
C GLY A 274 -26.67 10.35 1.54
N LEU A 275 -25.35 10.44 1.39
CA LEU A 275 -24.54 9.47 0.62
C LEU A 275 -24.08 8.26 1.46
N ILE A 276 -24.28 8.30 2.79
CA ILE A 276 -23.81 7.26 3.71
C ILE A 276 -24.62 5.95 3.56
N ASP A 277 -25.89 6.05 3.19
CA ASP A 277 -26.81 4.93 3.00
C ASP A 277 -27.22 4.73 1.54
N MET A 278 -26.72 5.56 0.63
CA MET A 278 -26.98 5.43 -0.80
C MET A 278 -26.20 4.24 -1.37
N VAL A 279 -26.95 3.20 -1.74
CA VAL A 279 -26.44 1.97 -2.36
C VAL A 279 -26.81 1.91 -3.83
N THR A 280 -25.98 1.27 -4.63
CA THR A 280 -26.15 1.16 -6.08
C THR A 280 -27.02 -0.03 -6.52
N ASN A 281 -27.27 -1.00 -5.63
CA ASN A 281 -28.08 -2.21 -5.89
C ASN A 281 -27.64 -3.05 -7.10
N TYR A 282 -26.34 -3.03 -7.44
CA TYR A 282 -25.76 -4.03 -8.36
C TYR A 282 -25.63 -5.40 -7.71
#